data_AF-A0A9E1PAC9-F1
#
_entry.id   AF-A0A9E1PAC9-F1
#
_cell.length_a   1.000
_cell.length_b   1.000
_cell.length_c   1.000
_cell.angle_alpha   90.00
_cell.angle_beta   90.00
_cell.angle_gamma   90.00
#
_symmetry.space_group_name_H-M   'P 1'
#
loop_
_entity.id
_entity.type
_entity.pdbx_description
1 polymer ?
#
loop_
_entity_poly.entity_id
_entity_poly.type
_entity_poly.pdbx_seq_one_letter_code
_entity_poly.pdbx_strand_id
1 'polypeptide(L)'
;MKEYVDRFTKAGLWWIEGSTIAHRPNGDWSSPYLQLKLGKSETHTPQGLKDLKSITVQMMDAIVEFGWEDRWVQHIADEPTDTNAKEYAALSSYIRGYMPGIPIVEATMSRELIGSIDIWCPQVQEFQANIDFFKERQKEGDQVWTYTCLIPGGKWLNRLLDMERLRQVYFGWAASKYDISGYLHWGLNQYHADPFTQSVVDHPAMPNTTNKLPSGDTHVIYPGDDEPWSGLRFEAHRIGLEDFEMLAQLKILNPTIHDEIVNTIFRQYDDYETNVSKYRVAKKALMQALQ
;
A
#
# COMPACT_ATOMS: atom_id res chain seq x y z
N MET A 1 -7.69 2.18 22.27
CA MET A 1 -6.75 1.78 21.20
C MET A 1 -6.27 0.34 21.39
N LYS A 2 -5.64 -0.01 22.52
CA LYS A 2 -5.13 -1.37 22.78
C LYS A 2 -6.14 -2.50 22.51
N GLU A 3 -7.36 -2.40 23.04
CA GLU A 3 -8.39 -3.43 22.81
C GLU A 3 -8.73 -3.63 21.33
N TYR A 4 -8.66 -2.58 20.52
CA TYR A 4 -8.89 -2.65 19.08
C TYR A 4 -7.75 -3.43 18.41
N VAL A 5 -6.50 -3.08 18.71
CA VAL A 5 -5.30 -3.78 18.21
C VAL A 5 -5.26 -5.25 18.66
N ASP A 6 -5.61 -5.52 19.92
CA ASP A 6 -5.64 -6.88 20.48
C ASP A 6 -6.64 -7.77 19.73
N ARG A 7 -7.78 -7.23 19.26
CA ARG A 7 -8.76 -7.99 18.47
C ARG A 7 -8.17 -8.44 17.14
N PHE A 8 -7.49 -7.55 16.41
CA PHE A 8 -6.85 -7.89 15.14
C PHE A 8 -5.64 -8.81 15.33
N THR A 9 -4.86 -8.61 16.39
CA THR A 9 -3.75 -9.50 16.75
C THR A 9 -4.24 -10.92 17.01
N LYS A 10 -5.34 -11.08 17.76
CA LYS A 10 -5.96 -12.40 18.01
C LYS A 10 -6.48 -13.05 16.73
N ALA A 11 -6.86 -12.25 15.73
CA ALA A 11 -7.27 -12.72 14.41
C ALA A 11 -6.07 -13.02 13.47
N GLY A 12 -4.83 -12.84 13.93
CA GLY A 12 -3.62 -13.13 13.16
C GLY A 12 -3.07 -11.95 12.37
N LEU A 13 -3.65 -10.75 12.46
CA LEU A 13 -3.07 -9.55 11.84
C LEU A 13 -1.94 -9.01 12.73
N TRP A 14 -0.71 -9.21 12.27
CA TRP A 14 0.49 -8.85 13.00
C TRP A 14 0.95 -7.40 12.75
N TRP A 15 0.99 -6.91 11.52
CA TRP A 15 1.47 -5.54 11.30
C TRP A 15 0.44 -4.49 11.74
N ILE A 16 0.94 -3.36 12.26
CA ILE A 16 0.16 -2.18 12.62
C ILE A 16 0.65 -1.02 11.77
N GLU A 17 -0.27 -0.45 11.00
CA GLU A 17 -0.01 0.71 10.14
C GLU A 17 -0.56 1.97 10.83
N GLY A 18 0.35 2.85 11.26
CA GLY A 18 0.02 4.12 11.87
C GLY A 18 -0.49 5.12 10.84
N SER A 19 -1.65 5.71 11.10
CA SER A 19 -2.26 6.71 10.21
C SER A 19 -1.39 7.95 10.03
N THR A 20 -1.51 8.63 8.89
CA THR A 20 -0.82 9.90 8.60
C THR A 20 -1.02 10.93 9.73
N ILE A 21 0.09 11.52 10.19
CA ILE A 21 0.14 12.50 11.29
C ILE A 21 -0.25 13.91 10.81
N ALA A 22 0.11 14.23 9.58
CA ALA A 22 -0.11 15.51 8.94
C ALA A 22 -0.89 15.36 7.63
N HIS A 23 -1.39 16.48 7.12
CA HIS A 23 -2.06 16.58 5.83
C HIS A 23 -1.85 17.96 5.23
N ARG A 24 -2.19 18.13 3.95
CA ARG A 24 -2.19 19.45 3.31
C ARG A 24 -3.28 20.32 3.93
N PRO A 25 -3.00 21.58 4.31
CA PRO A 25 -4.02 22.52 4.76
C PRO A 25 -5.12 22.62 3.70
N ASN A 26 -6.38 22.46 4.11
CA ASN A 26 -7.56 22.52 3.21
C ASN A 26 -7.53 21.55 2.01
N GLY A 27 -6.65 20.54 1.99
CA GLY A 27 -6.47 19.66 0.84
C GLY A 27 -5.76 20.31 -0.35
N ASP A 28 -5.04 21.42 -0.14
CA ASP A 28 -4.35 22.16 -1.20
C ASP A 28 -3.07 21.43 -1.66
N TRP A 29 -3.15 20.78 -2.82
CA TRP A 29 -2.03 20.08 -3.46
C TRP A 29 -0.85 20.98 -3.86
N SER A 30 -1.05 22.31 -3.90
CA SER A 30 0.01 23.28 -4.15
C SER A 30 0.71 23.78 -2.89
N SER A 31 0.22 23.38 -1.70
CA SER A 31 0.82 23.81 -0.44
C SER A 31 2.21 23.19 -0.25
N PRO A 32 3.26 24.01 -0.06
CA PRO A 32 4.60 23.51 0.23
C PRO A 32 4.76 23.12 1.71
N TYR A 33 3.73 23.36 2.52
CA TYR A 33 3.69 22.97 3.92
C TYR A 33 2.48 22.11 4.28
N LEU A 34 2.59 21.43 5.41
CA LEU A 34 1.63 20.50 5.98
C LEU A 34 1.05 21.07 7.29
N GLN A 35 -0.03 20.46 7.72
CA GLN A 35 -0.77 20.77 8.93
C GLN A 35 -0.99 19.49 9.71
N LEU A 36 -0.77 19.53 11.02
CA LEU A 36 -1.04 18.38 11.89
C LEU A 36 -2.53 18.08 11.92
N LYS A 37 -2.91 16.79 11.79
CA LYS A 37 -4.31 16.37 11.91
C LYS A 37 -4.89 16.66 13.29
N LEU A 38 -4.07 16.49 14.33
CA LEU A 38 -4.41 16.84 15.70
C LEU A 38 -3.90 18.26 16.00
N GLY A 39 -4.73 19.09 16.62
CA GLY A 39 -4.38 20.47 16.96
C GLY A 39 -4.40 21.46 15.79
N LYS A 40 -4.28 20.99 14.53
CA LYS A 40 -4.36 21.81 13.30
C LYS A 40 -3.29 22.90 13.18
N SER A 41 -2.19 22.79 13.93
CA SER A 41 -1.03 23.67 13.78
C SER A 41 -0.25 23.34 12.49
N GLU A 42 0.27 24.36 11.83
CA GLU A 42 1.14 24.20 10.66
C GLU A 42 2.52 23.70 11.08
N THR A 43 3.03 22.68 10.39
CA THR A 43 4.21 21.90 10.80
C THR A 43 5.52 22.67 10.75
N HIS A 44 5.60 23.73 9.94
CA HIS A 44 6.79 24.59 9.84
C HIS A 44 6.86 25.67 10.95
N THR A 45 5.83 25.81 11.78
CA THR A 45 5.80 26.83 12.85
C THR A 45 6.41 26.32 14.16
N PRO A 46 6.93 27.19 15.04
CA PRO A 46 7.43 26.76 16.36
C PRO A 46 6.39 26.01 17.20
N GLN A 47 5.13 26.43 17.12
CA GLN A 47 4.03 25.75 17.80
C GLN A 47 3.75 24.38 17.16
N GLY A 48 3.72 24.29 15.84
CA GLY A 48 3.56 23.03 15.13
C GLY A 48 4.66 22.01 15.43
N LEU A 49 5.92 22.44 15.53
CA LEU A 49 7.01 21.55 15.94
C LEU A 49 6.87 21.05 17.39
N LYS A 50 6.38 21.91 18.29
CA LYS A 50 6.08 21.53 19.68
C LYS A 50 4.94 20.51 19.74
N ASP A 51 3.90 20.71 18.95
CA ASP A 51 2.74 19.82 18.89
C ASP A 51 3.09 18.50 18.21
N LEU A 52 3.88 18.51 17.14
CA LEU A 52 4.43 17.32 16.48
C LEU A 52 5.20 16.46 17.48
N LYS A 53 6.11 17.07 18.25
CA LYS A 53 6.86 16.38 19.29
C LYS A 53 5.92 15.77 20.33
N SER A 54 4.94 16.54 20.80
CA SER A 54 3.98 16.07 21.80
C SER A 54 3.20 14.84 21.31
N ILE A 55 2.71 14.86 20.07
CA ILE A 55 1.94 13.75 19.47
C ILE A 55 2.82 12.52 19.29
N THR A 56 3.98 12.67 18.67
CA THR A 56 4.87 11.56 18.31
C THR A 56 5.49 10.89 19.52
N VAL A 57 5.86 11.66 20.56
CA VAL A 57 6.35 11.09 21.83
C VAL A 57 5.27 10.29 22.54
N GLN A 58 4.04 10.84 22.67
CA GLN A 58 2.93 10.09 23.28
C GLN A 58 2.58 8.82 22.49
N MET A 59 2.68 8.88 21.16
CA MET A 59 2.47 7.71 20.31
C MET A 59 3.57 6.66 20.52
N MET A 60 4.84 7.08 20.58
CA MET A 60 5.95 6.18 20.87
C MET A 60 5.84 5.56 22.27
N ASP A 61 5.48 6.34 23.28
CA ASP A 61 5.28 5.84 24.65
C ASP A 61 4.22 4.72 24.66
N ALA A 62 3.12 4.89 23.92
CA ALA A 62 2.09 3.86 23.80
C ALA A 62 2.57 2.63 23.01
N ILE A 63 3.35 2.82 21.94
CA ILE A 63 3.96 1.72 21.17
C ILE A 63 4.85 0.88 22.09
N VAL A 64 5.69 1.52 22.90
CA VAL A 64 6.58 0.84 23.85
C VAL A 64 5.80 0.19 24.99
N GLU A 65 4.83 0.89 25.59
CA GLU A 65 3.99 0.35 26.66
C GLU A 65 3.31 -0.96 26.25
N PHE A 66 2.88 -1.06 24.99
CA PHE A 66 2.16 -2.22 24.48
C PHE A 66 3.02 -3.23 23.71
N GLY A 67 4.33 -3.00 23.58
CA GLY A 67 5.26 -3.93 22.91
C GLY A 67 5.03 -4.02 21.40
N TRP A 68 4.80 -2.88 20.73
CA TRP A 68 4.48 -2.81 19.30
C TRP A 68 5.65 -2.38 18.41
N GLU A 69 6.83 -2.15 18.97
CA GLU A 69 8.01 -1.61 18.28
C GLU A 69 8.37 -2.40 17.01
N ASP A 70 8.40 -3.73 17.10
CA ASP A 70 8.81 -4.61 16.00
C ASP A 70 7.70 -4.91 14.97
N ARG A 71 6.53 -4.28 15.13
CA ARG A 71 5.35 -4.54 14.29
C ARG A 71 4.60 -3.28 13.86
N TRP A 72 5.16 -2.10 14.10
CA TRP A 72 4.58 -0.81 13.73
C TRP A 72 5.31 -0.20 12.54
N VAL A 73 4.56 0.35 11.58
CA VAL A 73 5.06 1.23 10.52
C VAL A 73 4.25 2.53 10.52
N GLN A 74 4.87 3.66 10.19
CA GLN A 74 4.25 4.98 10.36
C GLN A 74 4.19 5.78 9.05
N HIS A 75 3.00 6.28 8.71
CA HIS A 75 2.85 7.30 7.66
C HIS A 75 3.01 8.70 8.22
N ILE A 76 3.51 9.65 7.43
CA ILE A 76 3.61 11.05 7.86
C ILE A 76 2.47 11.87 7.26
N ALA A 77 2.29 11.81 5.94
CA ALA A 77 1.31 12.61 5.24
C ALA A 77 0.93 11.95 3.92
N ASP A 78 -0.35 11.93 3.59
CA ASP A 78 -0.87 11.20 2.42
C ASP A 78 -0.31 11.76 1.09
N GLU A 79 0.37 10.91 0.32
CA GLU A 79 0.85 11.20 -1.04
C GLU A 79 1.74 12.46 -1.16
N PRO A 80 2.85 12.61 -0.42
CA PRO A 80 3.72 13.78 -0.55
C PRO A 80 4.22 13.92 -1.99
N THR A 81 4.34 15.17 -2.42
CA THR A 81 4.75 15.55 -3.78
C THR A 81 6.03 16.36 -3.71
N ASP A 82 6.68 16.59 -4.86
CA ASP A 82 7.87 17.45 -4.95
C ASP A 82 7.61 18.85 -4.35
N THR A 83 6.37 19.33 -4.39
CA THR A 83 5.95 20.59 -3.79
C THR A 83 6.22 20.68 -2.28
N ASN A 84 6.00 19.58 -1.55
CA ASN A 84 6.17 19.53 -0.10
C ASN A 84 7.28 18.59 0.36
N ALA A 85 8.08 18.04 -0.56
CA ALA A 85 9.15 17.10 -0.26
C ALA A 85 10.17 17.64 0.75
N LYS A 86 10.54 18.92 0.63
CA LYS A 86 11.47 19.57 1.57
C LYS A 86 10.93 19.61 2.99
N GLU A 87 9.66 19.95 3.17
CA GLU A 87 9.06 19.99 4.50
C GLU A 87 8.81 18.58 5.04
N TYR A 88 8.34 17.66 4.19
CA TYR A 88 8.19 16.25 4.53
C TYR A 88 9.51 15.66 5.05
N ALA A 89 10.63 15.91 4.37
CA ALA A 89 11.95 15.45 4.81
C ALA A 89 12.35 16.00 6.19
N ALA A 90 12.02 17.27 6.48
CA ALA A 90 12.25 17.83 7.80
C ALA A 90 11.38 17.13 8.88
N LEU A 91 10.11 16.85 8.58
CA LEU A 91 9.22 16.13 9.50
C LEU A 91 9.67 14.69 9.72
N SER A 92 10.09 14.00 8.67
CA SER A 92 10.70 12.66 8.76
C SER A 92 11.90 12.67 9.71
N SER A 93 12.79 13.66 9.59
CA SER A 93 13.93 13.81 10.50
C SER A 93 13.52 14.01 11.96
N TYR A 94 12.53 14.86 12.24
CA TYR A 94 12.01 15.03 13.60
C TYR A 94 11.36 13.76 14.14
N ILE A 95 10.50 13.11 13.33
CA ILE A 95 9.79 11.90 13.71
C ILE A 95 10.77 10.77 14.00
N ARG A 96 11.82 10.58 13.19
CA ARG A 96 12.87 9.59 13.48
C ARG A 96 13.59 9.85 14.81
N GLY A 97 13.73 11.11 15.21
CA GLY A 97 14.26 11.47 16.52
C GLY A 97 13.31 11.19 17.68
N TYR A 98 11.98 11.23 17.45
CA TYR A 98 10.95 11.02 18.46
C TYR A 98 10.44 9.58 18.53
N MET A 99 10.55 8.84 17.43
CA MET A 99 10.11 7.47 17.22
C MET A 99 11.27 6.62 16.65
N PRO A 100 12.38 6.48 17.38
CA PRO A 100 13.55 5.78 16.86
C PRO A 100 13.24 4.31 16.56
N GLY A 101 13.70 3.83 15.41
CA GLY A 101 13.52 2.44 14.97
C GLY A 101 12.19 2.14 14.28
N ILE A 102 11.23 3.07 14.29
CA ILE A 102 9.95 2.89 13.60
C ILE A 102 10.12 3.22 12.10
N PRO A 103 9.87 2.28 11.18
CA PRO A 103 9.96 2.53 9.74
C PRO A 103 8.89 3.51 9.25
N ILE A 104 9.28 4.40 8.34
CA ILE A 104 8.38 5.30 7.64
C ILE A 104 7.96 4.66 6.32
N VAL A 105 6.66 4.44 6.16
CA VAL A 105 6.02 3.99 4.92
C VAL A 105 5.23 5.13 4.34
N GLU A 106 5.25 5.29 3.02
CA GLU A 106 4.45 6.34 2.38
C GLU A 106 4.05 5.97 0.95
N ALA A 107 2.77 6.21 0.63
CA ALA A 107 2.31 6.21 -0.74
C ALA A 107 2.86 7.46 -1.43
N THR A 108 3.69 7.37 -2.46
CA THR A 108 4.26 8.57 -3.11
C THR A 108 4.82 8.31 -4.51
N MET A 109 4.68 9.33 -5.37
CA MET A 109 5.32 9.37 -6.70
C MET A 109 6.54 10.29 -6.70
N SER A 110 6.75 11.05 -5.62
CA SER A 110 7.90 11.94 -5.50
C SER A 110 9.15 11.12 -5.30
N ARG A 111 10.16 11.35 -6.14
CA ARG A 111 11.48 10.72 -6.01
C ARG A 111 12.45 11.57 -5.19
N GLU A 112 12.02 12.74 -4.71
CA GLU A 112 12.83 13.67 -3.91
C GLU A 112 12.96 13.25 -2.44
N LEU A 113 12.24 12.20 -2.02
CA LEU A 113 12.11 11.78 -0.62
C LEU A 113 13.19 10.78 -0.17
N ILE A 114 14.30 10.68 -0.89
CA ILE A 114 15.43 9.80 -0.55
C ILE A 114 15.91 10.10 0.87
N GLY A 115 16.05 9.05 1.69
CA GLY A 115 16.44 9.15 3.10
C GLY A 115 15.32 9.62 4.03
N SER A 116 14.16 10.00 3.50
CA SER A 116 12.98 10.42 4.28
C SER A 116 11.96 9.30 4.46
N ILE A 117 12.03 8.26 3.65
CA ILE A 117 11.12 7.10 3.62
C ILE A 117 11.96 5.82 3.69
N ASP A 118 11.48 4.81 4.44
CA ASP A 118 12.09 3.48 4.51
C ASP A 118 11.34 2.46 3.62
N ILE A 119 10.02 2.65 3.44
CA ILE A 119 9.15 1.79 2.64
C ILE A 119 8.40 2.65 1.61
N TRP A 120 8.86 2.62 0.37
CA TRP A 120 8.24 3.35 -0.74
C TRP A 120 7.00 2.65 -1.22
N CYS A 121 5.91 3.36 -1.49
CA CYS A 121 4.72 2.77 -2.08
C CYS A 121 4.25 3.58 -3.31
N PRO A 122 4.90 3.45 -4.47
CA PRO A 122 4.42 4.03 -5.73
C PRO A 122 3.16 3.35 -6.28
N GLN A 123 2.40 4.07 -7.11
CA GLN A 123 1.38 3.44 -7.95
C GLN A 123 2.05 2.50 -8.96
N VAL A 124 1.39 1.41 -9.34
CA VAL A 124 1.99 0.38 -10.20
C VAL A 124 2.54 0.90 -11.53
N GLN A 125 1.89 1.89 -12.16
CA GLN A 125 2.38 2.50 -13.40
C GLN A 125 3.58 3.41 -13.19
N GLU A 126 3.67 4.06 -12.03
CA GLU A 126 4.80 4.93 -11.67
C GLU A 126 6.01 4.10 -11.25
N PHE A 127 5.77 2.99 -10.55
CA PHE A 127 6.80 1.97 -10.32
C PHE A 127 7.36 1.47 -11.64
N GLN A 128 6.50 1.04 -12.57
CA GLN A 128 6.92 0.50 -13.86
C GLN A 128 7.67 1.53 -14.70
N ALA A 129 7.18 2.79 -14.74
CA ALA A 129 7.83 3.87 -15.49
C ALA A 129 9.20 4.25 -14.92
N ASN A 130 9.42 4.03 -13.62
CA ASN A 130 10.64 4.42 -12.90
C ASN A 130 11.35 3.22 -12.25
N ILE A 131 11.28 2.03 -12.87
CA ILE A 131 11.74 0.78 -12.26
C ILE A 131 13.21 0.84 -11.82
N ASP A 132 14.07 1.52 -12.57
CA ASP A 132 15.50 1.65 -12.25
C ASP A 132 15.72 2.43 -10.95
N PHE A 133 14.91 3.46 -10.71
CA PHE A 133 14.96 4.23 -9.46
C PHE A 133 14.61 3.34 -8.27
N PHE A 134 13.49 2.61 -8.34
CA PHE A 134 13.04 1.76 -7.23
C PHE A 134 13.96 0.55 -7.00
N LYS A 135 14.52 -0.02 -8.06
CA LYS A 135 15.56 -1.05 -7.94
C LYS A 135 16.81 -0.52 -7.26
N GLU A 136 17.18 0.73 -7.51
CA GLU A 136 18.30 1.36 -6.80
C GLU A 136 17.95 1.59 -5.33
N ARG A 137 16.72 1.99 -5.00
CA ARG A 137 16.27 2.08 -3.60
C ARG A 137 16.35 0.74 -2.87
N GLN A 138 15.89 -0.35 -3.51
CA GLN A 138 16.00 -1.71 -2.97
C GLN A 138 17.45 -2.11 -2.67
N LYS A 139 18.41 -1.74 -3.54
CA LYS A 139 19.84 -2.02 -3.29
C LYS A 139 20.42 -1.22 -2.12
N GLU A 140 19.94 0.00 -1.92
CA GLU A 140 20.34 0.86 -0.79
C GLU A 140 19.69 0.44 0.54
N GLY A 141 18.81 -0.57 0.52
CA GLY A 141 18.20 -1.16 1.71
C GLY A 141 16.77 -0.69 1.99
N ASP A 142 16.22 0.22 1.18
CA ASP A 142 14.81 0.59 1.28
C ASP A 142 13.91 -0.57 0.82
N GLN A 143 12.71 -0.64 1.38
CA GLN A 143 11.69 -1.53 0.85
C GLN A 143 10.81 -0.82 -0.17
N VAL A 144 10.23 -1.60 -1.08
CA VAL A 144 9.27 -1.10 -2.06
C VAL A 144 8.01 -1.94 -2.00
N TRP A 145 6.90 -1.29 -1.71
CA TRP A 145 5.55 -1.75 -1.92
C TRP A 145 5.00 -1.16 -3.23
N THR A 146 3.85 -1.62 -3.68
CA THR A 146 3.09 -0.92 -4.71
C THR A 146 1.66 -0.72 -4.27
N TYR A 147 0.98 0.29 -4.81
CA TYR A 147 -0.46 0.45 -4.58
C TYR A 147 -1.23 0.69 -5.87
N THR A 148 -2.53 0.49 -5.75
CA THR A 148 -3.51 1.00 -6.70
C THR A 148 -4.64 1.70 -5.94
N CYS A 149 -5.39 2.51 -6.64
CA CYS A 149 -6.61 3.15 -6.16
C CYS A 149 -7.61 3.21 -7.33
N LEU A 150 -8.36 4.31 -7.48
CA LEU A 150 -9.17 4.55 -8.68
C LEU A 150 -8.35 4.52 -9.99
N ILE A 151 -7.03 4.72 -9.89
CA ILE A 151 -6.07 4.60 -10.97
C ILE A 151 -4.95 3.61 -10.59
N PRO A 152 -4.29 2.99 -11.57
CA PRO A 152 -4.61 3.06 -13.01
C PRO A 152 -5.77 2.13 -13.39
N GLY A 153 -6.52 2.49 -14.45
CA GLY A 153 -7.59 1.66 -15.03
C GLY A 153 -7.17 0.96 -16.33
N GLY A 154 -8.13 0.48 -17.12
CA GLY A 154 -7.87 0.00 -18.49
C GLY A 154 -7.08 -1.31 -18.54
N LYS A 155 -5.84 -1.29 -19.05
CA LYS A 155 -4.98 -2.49 -19.19
C LYS A 155 -4.15 -2.83 -17.95
N TRP A 156 -4.06 -1.92 -16.99
CA TRP A 156 -3.19 -2.08 -15.81
C TRP A 156 -3.77 -3.07 -14.80
N LEU A 157 -2.90 -3.75 -14.04
CA LEU A 157 -3.30 -4.44 -12.83
C LEU A 157 -3.95 -3.44 -11.87
N ASN A 158 -5.13 -3.79 -11.38
CA ASN A 158 -5.85 -3.12 -10.32
C ASN A 158 -6.89 -4.12 -9.77
N ARG A 159 -7.60 -3.74 -8.71
CA ARG A 159 -8.63 -4.54 -8.07
C ARG A 159 -10.05 -4.01 -8.24
N LEU A 160 -10.30 -3.24 -9.31
CA LEU A 160 -11.65 -2.76 -9.65
C LEU A 160 -12.59 -3.93 -10.01
N LEU A 161 -13.90 -3.70 -9.92
CA LEU A 161 -14.93 -4.75 -10.03
C LEU A 161 -15.10 -5.27 -11.46
N ASP A 162 -14.89 -4.42 -12.45
CA ASP A 162 -15.12 -4.67 -13.89
C ASP A 162 -13.90 -5.27 -14.61
N MET A 163 -12.93 -5.78 -13.85
CA MET A 163 -11.67 -6.34 -14.37
C MET A 163 -11.61 -7.87 -14.29
N GLU A 164 -10.77 -8.48 -15.14
CA GLU A 164 -10.52 -9.91 -15.07
C GLU A 164 -9.96 -10.31 -13.71
N ARG A 165 -10.53 -11.37 -13.11
CA ARG A 165 -10.13 -11.88 -11.79
C ARG A 165 -8.63 -12.22 -11.67
N LEU A 166 -7.96 -12.52 -12.79
CA LEU A 166 -6.52 -12.80 -12.78
C LEU A 166 -5.68 -11.58 -12.41
N ARG A 167 -6.18 -10.36 -12.58
CA ARG A 167 -5.39 -9.16 -12.26
C ARG A 167 -5.02 -9.08 -10.79
N GLN A 168 -5.94 -9.45 -9.91
CA GLN A 168 -5.69 -9.47 -8.47
C GLN A 168 -4.71 -10.59 -8.08
N VAL A 169 -4.75 -11.73 -8.78
CA VAL A 169 -3.78 -12.83 -8.60
C VAL A 169 -2.37 -12.37 -8.98
N TYR A 170 -2.22 -11.61 -10.07
CA TYR A 170 -0.92 -11.19 -10.58
C TYR A 170 -0.18 -10.17 -9.73
N PHE A 171 -0.79 -9.59 -8.68
CA PHE A 171 -0.02 -8.83 -7.70
C PHE A 171 1.04 -9.69 -6.98
N GLY A 172 0.74 -10.96 -6.68
CA GLY A 172 1.74 -11.87 -6.10
C GLY A 172 2.86 -12.25 -7.08
N TRP A 173 2.51 -12.42 -8.35
CA TRP A 173 3.48 -12.69 -9.41
C TRP A 173 4.38 -11.48 -9.70
N ALA A 174 3.79 -10.28 -9.71
CA ALA A 174 4.51 -9.02 -9.81
C ALA A 174 5.45 -8.83 -8.62
N ALA A 175 4.99 -9.15 -7.41
CA ALA A 175 5.82 -9.06 -6.22
C ALA A 175 7.04 -9.97 -6.29
N SER A 176 6.88 -11.22 -6.73
CA SER A 176 8.02 -12.14 -6.89
C SER A 176 9.01 -11.69 -7.96
N LYS A 177 8.50 -11.17 -9.09
CA LYS A 177 9.32 -10.69 -10.21
C LYS A 177 10.17 -9.47 -9.85
N TYR A 178 9.59 -8.54 -9.09
CA TYR A 178 10.18 -7.22 -8.85
C TYR A 178 10.69 -7.02 -7.42
N ASP A 179 10.68 -8.08 -6.60
CA ASP A 179 11.10 -8.03 -5.19
C ASP A 179 10.29 -7.00 -4.37
N ILE A 180 8.99 -6.91 -4.66
CA ILE A 180 8.06 -6.03 -3.93
C ILE A 180 7.67 -6.72 -2.63
N SER A 181 7.80 -6.00 -1.50
CA SER A 181 7.55 -6.56 -0.17
C SER A 181 6.14 -6.29 0.36
N GLY A 182 5.28 -5.60 -0.39
CA GLY A 182 3.91 -5.33 0.03
C GLY A 182 3.03 -4.71 -1.06
N TYR A 183 1.71 -4.82 -0.86
CA TYR A 183 0.70 -4.17 -1.69
C TYR A 183 -0.26 -3.39 -0.80
N LEU A 184 -0.49 -2.12 -1.13
CA LEU A 184 -1.39 -1.23 -0.42
C LEU A 184 -2.61 -0.89 -1.28
N HIS A 185 -3.75 -0.70 -0.63
CA HIS A 185 -4.89 -0.02 -1.24
C HIS A 185 -5.87 0.43 -0.17
N TRP A 186 -6.34 1.67 -0.26
CA TRP A 186 -7.16 2.35 0.75
C TRP A 186 -8.54 1.71 1.08
N GLY A 187 -9.19 1.06 0.11
CA GLY A 187 -10.58 0.61 0.22
C GLY A 187 -10.75 -0.88 0.55
N LEU A 188 -10.52 -1.30 1.79
CA LEU A 188 -10.90 -2.67 2.22
C LEU A 188 -12.43 -2.78 2.30
N ASN A 189 -13.05 -1.85 3.04
CA ASN A 189 -14.48 -1.80 3.37
C ASN A 189 -15.00 -0.36 3.54
N GLN A 190 -14.55 0.58 2.69
CA GLN A 190 -14.92 2.01 2.74
C GLN A 190 -16.29 2.25 2.09
N TYR A 191 -17.36 1.70 2.67
CA TYR A 191 -18.71 1.81 2.10
C TYR A 191 -19.23 3.25 2.19
N HIS A 192 -19.49 3.87 1.02
CA HIS A 192 -20.10 5.20 0.90
C HIS A 192 -21.55 5.16 0.37
N ALA A 193 -22.03 3.97 0.02
CA ALA A 193 -23.40 3.63 -0.36
C ALA A 193 -23.64 2.14 -0.01
N ASP A 194 -24.85 1.63 -0.21
CA ASP A 194 -25.10 0.19 -0.11
C ASP A 194 -24.26 -0.54 -1.18
N PRO A 195 -23.25 -1.34 -0.78
CA PRO A 195 -22.31 -1.95 -1.72
C PRO A 195 -22.94 -3.03 -2.60
N PHE A 196 -24.12 -3.54 -2.25
CA PHE A 196 -24.85 -4.54 -3.03
C PHE A 196 -25.66 -3.93 -4.17
N THR A 197 -26.09 -2.68 -4.03
CA THR A 197 -26.92 -2.00 -5.03
C THR A 197 -26.16 -0.89 -5.77
N GLN A 198 -25.08 -0.35 -5.17
CA GLN A 198 -24.34 0.77 -5.74
C GLN A 198 -22.83 0.66 -5.42
N SER A 199 -22.04 0.35 -6.45
CA SER A 199 -20.57 0.22 -6.32
C SER A 199 -19.80 1.43 -6.85
N VAL A 200 -20.46 2.41 -7.48
CA VAL A 200 -19.89 3.68 -7.96
C VAL A 200 -20.45 4.82 -7.13
N VAL A 201 -19.56 5.65 -6.57
CA VAL A 201 -19.91 6.72 -5.62
C VAL A 201 -19.17 8.01 -5.96
N ASP A 202 -19.65 9.14 -5.44
CA ASP A 202 -18.92 10.41 -5.50
C ASP A 202 -17.57 10.31 -4.81
N HIS A 203 -16.56 10.98 -5.37
CA HIS A 203 -15.23 11.01 -4.77
C HIS A 203 -15.27 11.80 -3.45
N PRO A 204 -15.05 11.17 -2.28
CA PRO A 204 -15.26 11.82 -0.98
C PRO A 204 -14.29 12.98 -0.74
N ALA A 205 -13.06 12.89 -1.27
CA ALA A 205 -12.08 13.98 -1.21
C ALA A 205 -12.28 15.10 -2.25
N MET A 206 -13.24 14.97 -3.17
CA MET A 206 -13.54 15.98 -4.20
C MET A 206 -15.05 16.27 -4.26
N PRO A 207 -15.64 16.74 -3.14
CA PRO A 207 -17.07 17.00 -3.07
C PRO A 207 -17.48 18.09 -4.08
N ASN A 208 -18.72 17.98 -4.59
CA ASN A 208 -19.29 18.91 -5.59
C ASN A 208 -18.57 18.92 -6.95
N THR A 209 -17.83 17.86 -7.27
CA THR A 209 -17.29 17.63 -8.61
C THR A 209 -18.05 16.50 -9.30
N THR A 210 -17.78 16.27 -10.58
CA THR A 210 -18.30 15.10 -11.32
C THR A 210 -17.42 13.86 -11.15
N ASN A 211 -16.38 13.92 -10.31
CA ASN A 211 -15.46 12.81 -10.12
C ASN A 211 -16.12 11.71 -9.29
N LYS A 212 -16.07 10.49 -9.83
CA LYS A 212 -16.60 9.29 -9.19
C LYS A 212 -15.45 8.32 -8.92
N LEU A 213 -15.57 7.55 -7.83
CA LEU A 213 -14.74 6.38 -7.62
C LEU A 213 -15.26 5.23 -8.48
N PRO A 214 -14.40 4.52 -9.23
CA PRO A 214 -14.82 3.42 -10.08
C PRO A 214 -15.30 2.24 -9.25
N SER A 215 -16.05 1.36 -9.91
CA SER A 215 -16.68 0.22 -9.24
C SER A 215 -15.65 -0.65 -8.52
N GLY A 216 -15.85 -0.86 -7.22
CA GLY A 216 -15.00 -1.74 -6.41
C GLY A 216 -13.70 -1.12 -5.88
N ASP A 217 -13.41 0.15 -6.14
CA ASP A 217 -12.27 0.88 -5.53
C ASP A 217 -12.43 0.97 -4.00
N THR A 218 -13.65 1.19 -3.52
CA THR A 218 -13.94 1.42 -2.10
C THR A 218 -13.89 0.16 -1.23
N HIS A 219 -14.10 -1.03 -1.81
CA HIS A 219 -14.22 -2.26 -1.03
C HIS A 219 -13.94 -3.53 -1.84
N VAL A 220 -13.43 -4.54 -1.14
CA VAL A 220 -13.28 -5.94 -1.63
C VAL A 220 -13.89 -6.98 -0.70
N ILE A 221 -14.32 -6.57 0.50
CA ILE A 221 -15.20 -7.34 1.37
C ILE A 221 -16.57 -6.66 1.41
N TYR A 222 -17.60 -7.40 1.82
CA TYR A 222 -19.00 -6.95 1.85
C TYR A 222 -19.58 -7.11 3.27
N PRO A 223 -20.56 -6.28 3.67
CA PRO A 223 -21.23 -6.47 4.95
C PRO A 223 -22.09 -7.74 4.88
N GLY A 224 -21.76 -8.74 5.70
CA GLY A 224 -22.56 -9.95 5.85
C GLY A 224 -23.41 -9.91 7.11
N ASP A 225 -24.20 -10.96 7.34
CA ASP A 225 -25.18 -11.03 8.43
C ASP A 225 -24.52 -10.96 9.82
N ASP A 226 -23.54 -11.84 10.07
CA ASP A 226 -22.82 -11.95 11.35
C ASP A 226 -21.31 -11.63 11.23
N GLU A 227 -20.77 -11.66 10.02
CA GLU A 227 -19.36 -11.41 9.71
C GLU A 227 -19.17 -10.78 8.33
N PRO A 228 -18.04 -10.11 8.05
CA PRO A 228 -17.75 -9.61 6.71
C PRO A 228 -17.65 -10.76 5.70
N TRP A 229 -18.37 -10.66 4.59
CA TRP A 229 -18.26 -11.62 3.51
C TRP A 229 -17.06 -11.31 2.62
N SER A 230 -16.28 -12.34 2.30
CA SER A 230 -15.17 -12.23 1.35
C SER A 230 -15.70 -11.98 -0.07
N GLY A 231 -15.16 -10.97 -0.75
CA GLY A 231 -15.42 -10.76 -2.16
C GLY A 231 -14.50 -11.61 -3.05
N LEU A 232 -14.97 -11.92 -4.26
CA LEU A 232 -14.19 -12.71 -5.24
C LEU A 232 -12.80 -12.12 -5.55
N ARG A 233 -12.68 -10.79 -5.46
CA ARG A 233 -11.43 -10.05 -5.67
C ARG A 233 -10.47 -10.18 -4.47
N PHE A 234 -11.00 -10.23 -3.25
CA PHE A 234 -10.20 -10.50 -2.05
C PHE A 234 -9.66 -11.94 -2.07
N GLU A 235 -10.49 -12.92 -2.43
CA GLU A 235 -10.03 -14.30 -2.63
C GLU A 235 -9.01 -14.43 -3.77
N ALA A 236 -9.11 -13.61 -4.81
CA ALA A 236 -8.13 -13.59 -5.90
C ALA A 236 -6.78 -13.02 -5.43
N HIS A 237 -6.76 -11.99 -4.58
CA HIS A 237 -5.52 -11.56 -3.92
C HIS A 237 -4.93 -12.68 -3.06
N ARG A 238 -5.73 -13.38 -2.25
CA ARG A 238 -5.25 -14.53 -1.45
C ARG A 238 -4.59 -15.60 -2.31
N ILE A 239 -5.20 -15.97 -3.44
CA ILE A 239 -4.60 -16.92 -4.40
C ILE A 239 -3.25 -16.42 -4.92
N GLY A 240 -3.15 -15.13 -5.25
CA GLY A 240 -1.90 -14.52 -5.69
C GLY A 240 -0.81 -14.54 -4.61
N LEU A 241 -1.18 -14.30 -3.35
CA LEU A 241 -0.26 -14.36 -2.21
C LEU A 241 0.23 -15.80 -1.95
N GLU A 242 -0.63 -16.80 -2.08
CA GLU A 242 -0.21 -18.21 -2.02
C GLU A 242 0.76 -18.57 -3.15
N ASP A 243 0.51 -18.08 -4.36
CA ASP A 243 1.44 -18.24 -5.49
C ASP A 243 2.77 -17.53 -5.21
N PHE A 244 2.76 -16.35 -4.57
CA PHE A 244 3.96 -15.61 -4.18
C PHE A 244 4.83 -16.41 -3.21
N GLU A 245 4.26 -17.02 -2.17
CA GLU A 245 5.02 -17.84 -1.21
C GLU A 245 5.70 -19.05 -1.88
N MET A 246 5.01 -19.66 -2.85
CA MET A 246 5.59 -20.74 -3.66
C MET A 246 6.70 -20.22 -4.58
N LEU A 247 6.50 -19.07 -5.22
CA LEU A 247 7.49 -18.45 -6.08
C LEU A 247 8.73 -18.01 -5.29
N ALA A 248 8.57 -17.52 -4.07
CA ALA A 248 9.67 -17.16 -3.18
C ALA A 248 10.54 -18.37 -2.85
N GLN A 249 9.92 -19.52 -2.52
CA GLN A 249 10.65 -20.78 -2.32
C GLN A 249 11.36 -21.22 -3.61
N LEU A 250 10.68 -21.17 -4.76
CA LEU A 250 11.27 -21.56 -6.03
C LEU A 250 12.44 -20.64 -6.43
N LYS A 251 12.35 -19.33 -6.17
CA LYS A 251 13.39 -18.35 -6.46
C LYS A 251 14.70 -18.66 -5.71
N ILE A 252 14.59 -19.17 -4.47
CA ILE A 252 15.73 -19.65 -3.68
C ILE A 252 16.30 -20.96 -4.24
N LEU A 253 15.43 -21.92 -4.60
CA LEU A 253 15.84 -23.25 -5.07
C LEU A 253 16.43 -23.23 -6.48
N ASN A 254 15.77 -22.53 -7.40
CA ASN A 254 16.12 -22.46 -8.81
C ASN A 254 15.60 -21.15 -9.45
N PRO A 255 16.39 -20.06 -9.39
CA PRO A 255 15.98 -18.76 -9.92
C PRO A 255 15.74 -18.77 -11.43
N THR A 256 16.43 -19.63 -12.19
CA THR A 256 16.22 -19.75 -13.63
C THR A 256 14.82 -20.30 -13.96
N ILE A 257 14.40 -21.38 -13.29
CA ILE A 257 13.07 -21.95 -13.49
C ILE A 257 11.97 -21.02 -12.95
N HIS A 258 12.23 -20.33 -11.84
CA HIS A 258 11.35 -19.25 -11.36
C HIS A 258 11.08 -18.22 -12.47
N ASP A 259 12.14 -17.67 -13.06
CA ASP A 259 12.02 -16.62 -14.08
C ASP A 259 11.33 -17.14 -15.34
N GLU A 260 11.64 -18.36 -15.78
CA GLU A 260 10.95 -19.00 -16.90
C GLU A 260 9.45 -19.10 -16.66
N ILE A 261 9.01 -19.60 -15.49
CA ILE A 261 7.59 -19.76 -15.17
C ILE A 261 6.89 -18.41 -15.07
N VAL A 262 7.44 -17.44 -14.35
CA VAL A 262 6.85 -16.11 -14.19
C VAL A 262 6.65 -15.42 -15.54
N ASN A 263 7.67 -15.44 -16.39
CA ASN A 263 7.64 -14.75 -17.69
C ASN A 263 6.64 -15.34 -18.69
N THR A 264 6.11 -16.56 -18.47
CA THR A 264 5.06 -17.13 -19.34
C THR A 264 3.71 -16.43 -19.20
N ILE A 265 3.43 -15.81 -18.05
CA ILE A 265 2.11 -15.25 -17.74
C ILE A 265 2.14 -13.80 -17.25
N PHE A 266 3.27 -13.32 -16.74
CA PHE A 266 3.40 -11.95 -16.24
C PHE A 266 4.68 -11.30 -16.77
N ARG A 267 4.53 -10.28 -17.62
CA ARG A 267 5.66 -9.52 -18.17
C ARG A 267 5.86 -8.22 -17.41
N GLN A 268 4.77 -7.48 -17.17
CA GLN A 268 4.75 -6.23 -16.41
C GLN A 268 3.31 -5.84 -16.02
N TYR A 269 3.12 -4.75 -15.27
CA TYR A 269 1.81 -4.39 -14.68
C TYR A 269 0.72 -4.07 -15.70
N ASP A 270 1.06 -3.82 -16.97
CA ASP A 270 0.11 -3.60 -18.06
C ASP A 270 0.22 -4.64 -19.20
N ASP A 271 1.03 -5.68 -19.01
CA ASP A 271 1.23 -6.77 -19.97
C ASP A 271 1.35 -8.13 -19.26
N TYR A 272 0.24 -8.85 -19.26
CA TYR A 272 0.08 -10.14 -18.60
C TYR A 272 -0.97 -10.98 -19.33
N GLU A 273 -1.08 -12.25 -18.95
CA GLU A 273 -1.90 -13.20 -19.67
C GLU A 273 -3.31 -13.27 -19.10
N THR A 274 -4.33 -12.94 -19.92
CA THR A 274 -5.73 -12.94 -19.44
C THR A 274 -6.40 -14.32 -19.52
N ASN A 275 -5.72 -15.32 -20.09
CA ASN A 275 -6.27 -16.66 -20.25
C ASN A 275 -6.06 -17.54 -19.00
N VAL A 276 -7.16 -17.92 -18.35
CA VAL A 276 -7.17 -18.75 -17.12
C VAL A 276 -6.50 -20.10 -17.32
N SER A 277 -6.60 -20.72 -18.51
CA SER A 277 -5.93 -22.01 -18.77
C SER A 277 -4.42 -21.86 -18.79
N LYS A 278 -3.89 -20.76 -19.34
CA LYS A 278 -2.44 -20.48 -19.30
C LYS A 278 -1.93 -20.24 -17.88
N TYR A 279 -2.68 -19.48 -17.07
CA TYR A 279 -2.39 -19.35 -15.63
C TYR A 279 -2.34 -20.71 -14.92
N ARG A 280 -3.32 -21.59 -15.15
CA ARG A 280 -3.35 -22.93 -14.54
C ARG A 280 -2.18 -23.81 -14.97
N VAL A 281 -1.72 -23.70 -16.22
CA VAL A 281 -0.51 -24.39 -16.70
C VAL A 281 0.72 -23.89 -15.96
N ALA A 282 0.90 -22.57 -15.83
CA ALA A 282 2.02 -22.00 -15.09
C ALA A 282 2.00 -22.35 -13.59
N LYS A 283 0.83 -22.29 -12.94
CA LYS A 283 0.67 -22.72 -11.54
C LYS A 283 0.98 -24.20 -11.34
N LYS A 284 0.60 -25.06 -12.30
CA LYS A 284 0.98 -26.48 -12.27
C LYS A 284 2.49 -26.66 -12.40
N ALA A 285 3.14 -25.94 -13.32
CA ALA A 285 4.59 -25.98 -13.46
C ALA A 285 5.29 -25.53 -12.18
N LEU A 286 4.80 -24.46 -11.53
CA LEU A 286 5.29 -23.98 -10.25
C LEU A 286 5.20 -25.06 -9.16
N MET A 287 4.04 -25.71 -9.01
CA MET A 287 3.87 -26.81 -8.04
C MET A 287 4.81 -27.99 -8.32
N GLN A 288 5.04 -28.32 -9.60
CA GLN A 288 5.91 -29.44 -9.99
C GLN A 288 7.39 -29.11 -9.76
N ALA A 289 7.81 -27.86 -9.93
CA ALA A 289 9.18 -27.42 -9.70
C ALA A 289 9.59 -27.39 -8.21
N LEU A 290 8.62 -27.45 -7.30
CA LEU A 290 8.82 -27.49 -5.85
C LEU A 290 8.80 -28.91 -5.25
N GLN A 291 8.55 -29.94 -6.07
CA GLN A 291 8.58 -31.36 -5.67
C GLN A 291 9.97 -31.95 -5.87
#